data_AF-A0A023G7S1-F1
#
_entry.id   AF-A0A023G7S1-F1
#
_cell.length_a   1.000
_cell.length_b   1.000
_cell.length_c   1.000
_cell.angle_alpha   90.00
_cell.angle_beta   90.00
_cell.angle_gamma   90.00
#
_symmetry.space_group_name_H-M   'P 1'
#
loop_
_entity.id
_entity.type
_entity.pdbx_description
1 polymer ?
#
loop_
_entity_poly.entity_id
_entity_poly.type
_entity_poly.pdbx_seq_one_letter_code
_entity_poly.pdbx_strand_id
1 'polypeptide(L)'
;MAALRGDVGRLACAVSAPVVSEREVNSCDGMSDGCHNLCSRNDSTKGGAATSERLLYGDYLQLDKLLGCQKMVTEFHGIEKVHDEHLFIITHQAYELWFKQIIFELDSIKPLLDTKDMNESNMFQITSRMNRVVLILKLLQEQVEILETMTPLDFMEFRGYLAPASGFQSLQFRLIENKLGVKNELRVNYGKQHYQKVFEDPSAIHKIQESEKELTLLQLIEVLKGH
;
A
#
# COMPACT_ATOMS: atom_id res chain seq x y z
N MET A 1 20.63 0.06 9.39
CA MET A 1 20.20 -1.34 9.17
C MET A 1 19.53 -1.95 10.41
N ALA A 2 19.98 -1.68 11.65
CA ALA A 2 19.28 -2.16 12.86
C ALA A 2 18.03 -1.35 13.23
N ALA A 3 18.04 -0.02 13.05
CA ALA A 3 16.88 0.84 13.35
C ALA A 3 15.66 0.56 12.42
N LEU A 4 15.91 0.34 11.13
CA LEU A 4 14.87 -0.03 10.15
C LEU A 4 14.21 -1.40 10.43
N ARG A 5 14.86 -2.31 11.18
CA ARG A 5 14.26 -3.61 11.53
C ARG A 5 13.18 -3.51 12.61
N GLY A 6 13.27 -2.51 13.50
CA GLY A 6 12.24 -2.25 14.51
C GLY A 6 10.99 -1.61 13.91
N ASP A 7 11.18 -0.66 12.99
CA ASP A 7 10.08 0.11 12.40
C ASP A 7 9.34 -0.64 11.28
N VAL A 8 10.04 -1.47 10.49
CA VAL A 8 9.39 -2.38 9.51
C VAL A 8 8.58 -3.46 10.22
N GLY A 9 8.97 -3.88 11.43
CA GLY A 9 8.19 -4.77 12.28
C GLY A 9 6.87 -4.15 12.76
N ARG A 10 6.87 -2.84 13.07
CA ARG A 10 5.65 -2.09 13.38
C ARG A 10 4.78 -1.88 12.15
N LEU A 11 5.35 -1.62 10.98
CA LEU A 11 4.61 -1.51 9.73
C LEU A 11 3.93 -2.85 9.34
N ALA A 12 4.67 -3.95 9.45
CA ALA A 12 4.14 -5.28 9.23
C ALA A 12 3.11 -5.69 10.30
N CYS A 13 3.29 -5.29 11.57
CA CYS A 13 2.30 -5.50 12.63
C CYS A 13 1.07 -4.60 12.50
N ALA A 14 1.19 -3.33 12.09
CA ALA A 14 0.03 -2.46 11.83
C ALA A 14 -0.81 -3.01 10.66
N VAL A 15 -0.14 -3.66 9.71
CA VAL A 15 -0.76 -4.33 8.56
C VAL A 15 -1.22 -5.77 8.89
N SER A 16 -0.75 -6.41 9.98
CA SER A 16 -0.95 -7.85 10.23
C SER A 16 -1.25 -8.31 11.67
N ALA A 17 -1.31 -7.45 12.68
CA ALA A 17 -1.42 -7.86 14.08
C ALA A 17 -2.86 -7.73 14.65
N PRO A 18 -3.39 -8.77 15.32
CA PRO A 18 -4.59 -8.67 16.14
C PRO A 18 -4.26 -7.91 17.44
N VAL A 19 -5.00 -6.85 17.73
CA VAL A 19 -4.91 -6.14 19.02
C VAL A 19 -5.52 -7.01 20.12
N VAL A 20 -4.78 -7.18 21.21
CA VAL A 20 -5.09 -8.03 22.37
C VAL A 20 -6.25 -7.43 23.17
N SER A 21 -7.16 -8.30 23.63
CA SER A 21 -8.39 -7.97 24.35
C SER A 21 -8.15 -7.58 25.81
N GLU A 22 -8.71 -6.46 26.26
CA GLU A 22 -9.14 -6.26 27.65
C GLU A 22 -10.58 -5.74 27.72
N ARG A 23 -11.25 -6.06 28.83
CA ARG A 23 -12.70 -6.28 29.00
C ARG A 23 -13.54 -5.00 29.19
N GLU A 24 -14.79 -5.12 28.71
CA GLU A 24 -16.10 -4.63 29.22
C GLU A 24 -16.21 -3.23 29.85
N VAL A 25 -17.02 -2.33 29.24
CA VAL A 25 -18.16 -1.62 29.88
C VAL A 25 -19.23 -1.22 28.84
N ASN A 26 -20.49 -1.37 29.25
CA ASN A 26 -21.79 -1.22 28.58
C ASN A 26 -22.24 0.19 28.12
N SER A 27 -22.96 0.20 26.98
CA SER A 27 -24.34 0.72 26.72
C SER A 27 -24.66 2.23 26.58
N CYS A 28 -25.34 2.56 25.47
CA CYS A 28 -26.67 3.22 25.33
C CYS A 28 -26.77 4.28 24.19
N ASP A 29 -27.57 3.93 23.19
CA ASP A 29 -28.68 4.67 22.53
C ASP A 29 -28.55 6.10 21.99
N GLY A 30 -29.01 6.31 20.74
CA GLY A 30 -29.76 7.53 20.39
C GLY A 30 -29.72 8.06 18.94
N MET A 31 -30.59 7.51 18.08
CA MET A 31 -31.41 8.16 17.01
C MET A 31 -30.99 9.47 16.28
N SER A 32 -31.06 9.37 14.95
CA SER A 32 -31.89 10.16 13.99
C SER A 32 -31.32 11.32 13.14
N ASP A 33 -31.50 11.08 11.82
CA ASP A 33 -32.03 11.95 10.75
C ASP A 33 -31.23 13.10 10.11
N GLY A 34 -31.27 13.12 8.76
CA GLY A 34 -31.19 14.38 7.99
C GLY A 34 -30.59 14.30 6.59
N CYS A 35 -31.31 13.72 5.63
CA CYS A 35 -31.02 13.76 4.19
C CYS A 35 -31.40 15.13 3.58
N HIS A 36 -30.58 15.74 2.70
CA HIS A 36 -31.09 16.69 1.69
C HIS A 36 -30.15 16.80 0.45
N ASN A 37 -30.69 16.36 -0.69
CA ASN A 37 -30.23 16.59 -2.06
C ASN A 37 -30.22 18.08 -2.45
N LEU A 38 -29.41 18.45 -3.45
CA LEU A 38 -29.81 19.31 -4.58
C LEU A 38 -28.73 19.31 -5.68
N CYS A 39 -29.05 18.68 -6.81
CA CYS A 39 -28.32 18.74 -8.07
C CYS A 39 -29.17 19.53 -9.08
N SER A 40 -28.58 20.44 -9.86
CA SER A 40 -29.22 21.07 -11.02
C SER A 40 -28.20 21.54 -12.06
N ARG A 41 -28.25 20.90 -13.25
CA ARG A 41 -28.28 21.38 -14.66
C ARG A 41 -27.88 22.85 -14.94
N ASN A 42 -27.37 23.29 -16.08
CA ASN A 42 -26.96 22.82 -17.43
C ASN A 42 -26.30 24.08 -18.07
N ASP A 43 -25.44 23.99 -19.09
CA ASP A 43 -25.71 24.56 -20.43
C ASP A 43 -24.53 24.38 -21.41
N SER A 44 -24.89 24.20 -22.68
CA SER A 44 -24.06 23.85 -23.81
C SER A 44 -23.67 25.10 -24.59
N THR A 45 -22.38 25.28 -24.92
CA THR A 45 -21.98 26.17 -26.01
C THR A 45 -20.98 25.47 -26.93
N LYS A 46 -21.36 25.36 -28.21
CA LYS A 46 -20.50 24.91 -29.32
C LYS A 46 -19.66 26.09 -29.82
N GLY A 47 -18.35 25.88 -29.92
CA GLY A 47 -17.42 26.77 -30.61
C GLY A 47 -16.20 25.98 -31.06
N GLY A 48 -16.05 25.78 -32.37
CA GLY A 48 -14.91 25.09 -32.97
C GLY A 48 -13.64 25.94 -32.88
N ALA A 49 -12.67 25.44 -32.11
CA ALA A 49 -11.26 25.78 -32.20
C ALA A 49 -10.52 24.47 -31.91
N ALA A 50 -9.44 24.18 -32.64
CA ALA A 50 -8.59 23.03 -32.36
C ALA A 50 -8.03 23.14 -30.94
N THR A 51 -8.72 22.54 -29.98
CA THR A 51 -8.27 22.47 -28.60
C THR A 51 -7.20 21.40 -28.57
N SER A 52 -5.94 21.82 -28.35
CA SER A 52 -5.03 21.03 -27.52
C SER A 52 -5.88 20.56 -26.33
N GLU A 53 -6.22 19.28 -26.30
CA GLU A 53 -7.09 18.69 -25.29
C GLU A 53 -6.50 19.11 -23.94
N ARG A 54 -7.14 20.08 -23.28
CA ARG A 54 -6.64 20.58 -21.99
C ARG A 54 -6.79 19.41 -21.04
N LEU A 55 -5.68 18.75 -20.75
CA LEU A 55 -5.62 17.65 -19.81
C LEU A 55 -6.23 18.11 -18.48
N LEU A 56 -7.41 17.62 -18.17
CA LEU A 56 -8.11 17.96 -16.94
C LEU A 56 -7.47 17.18 -15.79
N TYR A 57 -7.42 17.80 -14.61
CA TYR A 57 -6.82 17.20 -13.41
C TYR A 57 -7.44 15.86 -13.05
N GLY A 58 -8.79 15.78 -13.10
CA GLY A 58 -9.54 14.55 -12.81
C GLY A 58 -9.21 13.42 -13.77
N ASP A 59 -9.09 13.72 -15.06
CA ASP A 59 -8.79 12.74 -16.10
C ASP A 59 -7.34 12.25 -16.00
N TYR A 60 -6.39 13.16 -15.75
CA TYR A 60 -4.98 12.82 -15.60
C TYR A 60 -4.71 11.87 -14.44
N LEU A 61 -5.31 12.15 -13.28
CA LEU A 61 -5.16 11.31 -12.08
C LEU A 61 -6.14 10.13 -12.03
N GLN A 62 -7.06 10.05 -12.99
CA GLN A 62 -8.14 9.05 -13.04
C GLN A 62 -8.95 9.03 -11.72
N LEU A 63 -9.34 10.21 -11.23
CA LEU A 63 -9.98 10.35 -9.92
C LEU A 63 -11.28 9.55 -9.79
N ASP A 64 -12.03 9.38 -10.87
CA ASP A 64 -13.25 8.55 -10.84
C ASP A 64 -12.96 7.09 -10.47
N LYS A 65 -11.80 6.57 -10.87
CA LYS A 65 -11.36 5.22 -10.45
C LYS A 65 -10.78 5.23 -9.05
N LEU A 66 -9.96 6.23 -8.73
CA LEU A 66 -9.25 6.31 -7.46
C LEU A 66 -10.21 6.58 -6.29
N LEU A 67 -11.19 7.47 -6.47
CA LEU A 67 -12.19 7.88 -5.48
C LEU A 67 -13.51 7.08 -5.59
N GLY A 68 -13.55 6.10 -6.49
CA GLY A 68 -14.69 5.18 -6.67
C GLY A 68 -14.43 3.76 -6.15
N CYS A 69 -13.27 3.50 -5.55
CA CYS A 69 -12.86 2.16 -5.13
C CYS A 69 -12.98 1.90 -3.61
N GLN A 70 -13.54 2.84 -2.84
CA GLN A 70 -13.77 2.73 -1.40
C GLN A 70 -15.08 2.00 -1.11
N LYS A 71 -15.07 0.67 -1.20
CA LYS A 71 -16.26 -0.16 -0.95
C LYS A 71 -16.18 -0.77 0.43
N MET A 72 -17.10 -0.36 1.31
CA MET A 72 -17.22 -0.89 2.66
C MET A 72 -17.91 -2.26 2.64
N VAL A 73 -17.29 -3.23 3.30
CA VAL A 73 -17.81 -4.59 3.49
C VAL A 73 -19.06 -4.58 4.36
N THR A 74 -19.15 -3.66 5.32
CA THR A 74 -20.35 -3.47 6.16
C THR A 74 -21.56 -3.08 5.31
N GLU A 75 -21.39 -2.12 4.40
CA GLU A 75 -22.41 -1.71 3.43
C GLU A 75 -22.79 -2.86 2.49
N PHE A 76 -21.80 -3.62 2.00
CA PHE A 76 -22.04 -4.77 1.13
C PHE A 76 -22.86 -5.88 1.80
N HIS A 77 -22.65 -6.14 3.09
CA HIS A 77 -23.40 -7.15 3.85
C HIS A 77 -24.73 -6.64 4.42
N GLY A 78 -25.10 -5.38 4.17
CA GLY A 78 -26.36 -4.81 4.65
C GLY A 78 -26.43 -4.64 6.17
N ILE A 79 -25.26 -4.55 6.82
CA ILE A 79 -25.15 -4.26 8.25
C ILE A 79 -24.99 -2.76 8.47
N GLU A 80 -25.11 -2.33 9.73
CA GLU A 80 -24.87 -0.93 10.10
C GLU A 80 -23.46 -0.50 9.70
N LYS A 81 -23.37 0.69 9.13
CA LYS A 81 -22.13 1.25 8.62
C LYS A 81 -21.21 1.57 9.80
N VAL A 82 -20.07 0.90 9.87
CA VAL A 82 -19.01 1.24 10.83
C VAL A 82 -18.17 2.38 10.24
N HIS A 83 -18.17 3.53 10.90
CA HIS A 83 -17.52 4.75 10.37
C HIS A 83 -16.04 4.54 10.03
N ASP A 84 -15.31 3.91 10.94
CA ASP A 84 -13.85 3.74 10.87
C ASP A 84 -13.40 2.69 9.84
N GLU A 85 -14.32 1.89 9.29
CA GLU A 85 -13.98 1.03 8.15
C GLU A 85 -13.53 1.87 6.94
N HIS A 86 -14.10 3.06 6.73
CA HIS A 86 -13.67 3.94 5.64
C HIS A 86 -12.23 4.43 5.85
N LEU A 87 -11.86 4.76 7.10
CA LEU A 87 -10.48 5.11 7.48
C LEU A 87 -9.53 3.94 7.23
N PHE A 88 -9.95 2.72 7.60
CA PHE A 88 -9.19 1.50 7.36
C PHE A 88 -8.90 1.30 5.86
N ILE A 89 -9.91 1.44 5.00
CA ILE A 89 -9.77 1.31 3.54
C ILE A 89 -8.82 2.38 2.98
N ILE A 90 -9.06 3.66 3.28
CA ILE A 90 -8.25 4.77 2.75
C ILE A 90 -6.79 4.64 3.17
N THR A 91 -6.55 4.28 4.42
CA THR A 91 -5.19 4.08 4.95
C THR A 91 -4.44 3.02 4.15
N HIS A 92 -5.06 1.85 3.94
CA HIS A 92 -4.44 0.76 3.18
C HIS A 92 -4.27 1.09 1.69
N GLN A 93 -5.23 1.80 1.08
CA GLN A 93 -5.09 2.26 -0.30
C GLN A 93 -3.93 3.24 -0.46
N ALA A 94 -3.76 4.18 0.48
CA ALA A 94 -2.61 5.09 0.49
C ALA A 94 -1.27 4.33 0.63
N TYR A 95 -1.20 3.32 1.50
CA TYR A 95 -0.03 2.43 1.58
C TYR A 95 0.29 1.76 0.23
N GLU A 96 -0.72 1.18 -0.43
CA GLU A 96 -0.52 0.47 -1.70
C GLU A 96 -0.11 1.42 -2.85
N LEU A 97 -0.55 2.68 -2.85
CA LEU A 97 -0.06 3.69 -3.79
C LEU A 97 1.43 4.00 -3.56
N TRP A 98 1.84 4.15 -2.30
CA TRP A 98 3.24 4.39 -1.96
C TRP A 98 4.12 3.15 -2.23
N PHE A 99 3.62 1.94 -1.98
CA PHE A 99 4.33 0.71 -2.34
C PHE A 99 4.56 0.63 -3.84
N LYS A 100 3.56 1.00 -4.65
CA LYS A 100 3.71 1.08 -6.11
C LYS A 100 4.80 2.07 -6.50
N GLN A 101 4.84 3.25 -5.87
CA GLN A 101 5.89 4.23 -6.12
C GLN A 101 7.28 3.68 -5.73
N ILE A 102 7.41 3.02 -4.57
CA ILE A 102 8.67 2.41 -4.15
C ILE A 102 9.14 1.38 -5.16
N ILE A 103 8.25 0.48 -5.61
CA ILE A 103 8.59 -0.53 -6.63
C ILE A 103 9.07 0.16 -7.92
N PHE A 104 8.36 1.20 -8.35
CA PHE A 104 8.74 1.97 -9.54
C PHE A 104 10.14 2.59 -9.42
N GLU A 105 10.48 3.16 -8.26
CA GLU A 105 11.83 3.67 -8.00
C GLU A 105 12.87 2.54 -8.03
N LEU A 106 12.62 1.43 -7.33
CA LEU A 106 13.55 0.30 -7.25
C LEU A 106 13.82 -0.32 -8.62
N ASP A 107 12.78 -0.52 -9.42
CA ASP A 107 12.90 -1.07 -10.77
C ASP A 107 13.65 -0.13 -11.71
N SER A 108 13.52 1.19 -11.50
CA SER A 108 14.27 2.19 -12.26
C SER A 108 15.76 2.25 -11.88
N ILE A 109 16.12 1.80 -10.67
CA ILE A 109 17.50 1.80 -10.17
C ILE A 109 18.27 0.58 -10.66
N LYS A 110 17.62 -0.59 -10.77
CA LYS A 110 18.24 -1.84 -11.25
C LYS A 110 19.07 -1.67 -12.54
N PRO A 111 18.53 -1.11 -13.64
CA PRO A 111 19.32 -0.95 -14.88
C PRO A 111 20.46 0.07 -14.75
N LEU A 112 20.38 1.01 -13.79
CA LEU A 112 21.48 1.96 -13.54
C LEU A 112 22.65 1.31 -12.78
N LEU A 113 22.39 0.25 -12.03
CA LEU A 113 23.41 -0.54 -11.33
C LEU A 113 24.00 -1.65 -12.21
N ASP A 114 23.27 -2.11 -13.22
CA ASP A 114 23.66 -3.19 -14.14
C ASP A 114 24.52 -2.69 -15.34
N THR A 115 25.07 -1.47 -15.24
CA THR A 115 25.98 -0.94 -16.27
C THR A 115 27.44 -1.17 -15.90
N LYS A 116 28.23 -1.73 -16.83
CA LYS A 116 29.68 -1.87 -16.67
C LYS A 116 30.41 -0.53 -16.49
N ASP A 117 29.89 0.53 -17.11
CA ASP A 117 30.46 1.88 -17.07
C ASP A 117 29.62 2.83 -16.21
N MET A 118 29.60 2.56 -14.90
CA MET A 118 28.91 3.42 -13.94
C MET A 118 29.59 4.79 -13.85
N ASN A 119 28.90 5.85 -14.29
CA ASN A 119 29.40 7.23 -14.24
C ASN A 119 28.79 8.02 -13.06
N GLU A 120 29.32 9.22 -12.80
CA GLU A 120 28.88 10.09 -11.71
C GLU A 120 27.39 10.47 -11.81
N SER A 121 26.87 10.63 -13.04
CA SER A 121 25.45 10.94 -13.28
C SER A 121 24.54 9.78 -12.84
N ASN A 122 24.91 8.53 -13.13
CA ASN A 122 24.17 7.36 -12.69
C ASN A 122 24.16 7.29 -11.16
N MET A 123 25.31 7.52 -10.51
CA MET A 123 25.41 7.51 -9.05
C MET A 123 24.53 8.58 -8.39
N PHE A 124 24.50 9.79 -8.95
CA PHE A 124 23.62 10.86 -8.48
C PHE A 124 22.13 10.48 -8.61
N GLN A 125 21.74 9.92 -9.75
CA GLN A 125 20.36 9.47 -9.98
C GLN A 125 19.96 8.35 -9.01
N ILE A 126 20.81 7.33 -8.84
CA ILE A 126 20.57 6.23 -7.91
C ILE A 126 20.41 6.77 -6.48
N THR A 127 21.33 7.63 -6.04
CA THR A 127 21.28 8.22 -4.69
C THR A 127 20.03 9.07 -4.49
N SER A 128 19.65 9.87 -5.47
CA SER A 128 18.43 10.70 -5.42
C SER A 128 17.16 9.85 -5.31
N ARG A 129 17.03 8.79 -6.12
CA ARG A 129 15.88 7.88 -6.10
C ARG A 129 15.84 7.04 -4.82
N MET A 130 16.98 6.55 -4.34
CA MET A 130 17.07 5.86 -3.05
C MET A 130 16.69 6.77 -1.88
N ASN A 131 17.14 8.03 -1.90
CA ASN A 131 16.72 9.00 -0.88
C ASN A 131 15.21 9.25 -0.92
N ARG A 132 14.59 9.29 -2.11
CA ARG A 132 13.13 9.37 -2.24
C ARG A 132 12.43 8.17 -1.61
N VAL A 133 12.92 6.94 -1.86
CA VAL A 133 12.39 5.73 -1.20
C VAL A 133 12.48 5.84 0.32
N VAL A 134 13.60 6.34 0.86
CA VAL A 134 13.76 6.56 2.31
C VAL A 134 12.73 7.56 2.85
N LEU A 135 12.48 8.67 2.15
CA LEU A 135 11.49 9.66 2.57
C LEU A 135 10.07 9.10 2.52
N ILE A 136 9.72 8.30 1.50
CA ILE A 136 8.43 7.62 1.43
C ILE A 136 8.27 6.66 2.62
N LEU A 137 9.29 5.86 2.93
CA LEU A 137 9.23 4.93 4.07
C LEU A 137 9.05 5.64 5.41
N LYS A 138 9.64 6.84 5.60
CA LYS A 138 9.40 7.67 6.78
C LYS A 138 7.96 8.15 6.87
N LEU A 139 7.39 8.62 5.75
CA LEU A 139 5.98 9.01 5.69
C LEU A 139 5.06 7.82 6.04
N LEU A 140 5.36 6.63 5.50
CA LEU A 140 4.60 5.42 5.79
C LEU A 140 4.67 5.02 7.28
N GLN A 141 5.81 5.26 7.94
CA GLN A 141 5.95 5.04 9.37
C GLN A 141 5.06 5.99 10.18
N GLU A 142 5.04 7.28 9.84
CA GLU A 142 4.18 8.29 10.50
C GLU A 142 2.68 8.01 10.24
N GLN A 143 2.34 7.46 9.07
CA GLN A 143 0.96 7.14 8.71
C GLN A 143 0.30 6.11 9.65
N VAL A 144 1.07 5.31 10.38
CA VAL A 144 0.53 4.37 11.39
C VAL A 144 -0.26 5.11 12.46
N GLU A 145 0.18 6.30 12.87
CA GLU A 145 -0.49 7.11 13.91
C GLU A 145 -1.92 7.52 13.50
N ILE A 146 -2.19 7.66 12.19
CA ILE A 146 -3.53 7.94 11.67
C ILE A 146 -4.45 6.74 11.88
N LEU A 147 -3.95 5.51 11.72
CA LEU A 147 -4.75 4.31 11.94
C LEU A 147 -4.97 4.03 13.43
N GLU A 148 -4.01 4.43 14.29
CA GLU A 148 -4.10 4.30 15.74
C GLU A 148 -5.18 5.20 16.37
N THR A 149 -5.79 6.13 15.62
CA THR A 149 -6.96 6.88 16.08
C THR A 149 -8.25 6.05 16.09
N MET A 150 -8.29 4.94 15.34
CA MET A 150 -9.40 3.99 15.35
C MET A 150 -9.36 3.16 16.64
N THR A 151 -10.48 3.09 17.34
CA THR A 151 -10.51 2.31 18.59
C THR A 151 -10.51 0.80 18.30
N PRO A 152 -9.94 -0.03 19.18
CA PRO A 152 -10.02 -1.47 19.04
C PRO A 152 -11.46 -2.00 19.01
N LEU A 153 -12.40 -1.32 19.67
CA LEU A 153 -13.82 -1.69 19.68
C LEU A 153 -14.44 -1.49 18.30
N ASP A 154 -14.28 -0.30 17.71
CA ASP A 154 -14.77 0.00 16.36
C ASP A 154 -14.16 -0.95 15.33
N PHE A 155 -12.86 -1.28 15.47
CA PHE A 155 -12.22 -2.29 14.63
C PHE A 155 -12.87 -3.67 14.74
N MET A 156 -13.26 -4.12 15.95
CA MET A 156 -13.91 -5.41 16.13
C MET A 156 -15.27 -5.50 15.42
N GLU A 157 -15.98 -4.39 15.27
CA GLU A 157 -17.31 -4.36 14.66
C GLU A 157 -17.31 -4.82 13.19
N PHE A 158 -16.28 -4.44 12.42
CA PHE A 158 -16.17 -4.85 11.01
C PHE A 158 -15.13 -5.94 10.75
N ARG A 159 -14.24 -6.24 11.69
CA ARG A 159 -13.16 -7.25 11.52
C ARG A 159 -13.68 -8.62 11.09
N GLY A 160 -14.83 -9.06 11.61
CA GLY A 160 -15.40 -10.37 11.29
C GLY A 160 -15.69 -10.57 9.79
N TYR A 161 -15.94 -9.48 9.08
CA TYR A 161 -16.28 -9.48 7.65
C TYR A 161 -15.06 -9.35 6.73
N LEU A 162 -13.88 -9.08 7.29
CA LEU A 162 -12.63 -9.02 6.51
C LEU A 162 -12.11 -10.40 6.15
N ALA A 163 -12.46 -11.45 6.88
CA ALA A 163 -11.93 -12.80 6.63
C ALA A 163 -12.32 -13.31 5.22
N PRO A 164 -11.40 -13.94 4.47
CA PRO A 164 -10.04 -14.35 4.83
C PRO A 164 -8.95 -13.28 4.56
N ALA A 165 -9.32 -12.05 4.18
CA ALA A 165 -8.38 -11.01 3.80
C ALA A 165 -7.44 -10.62 4.95
N SER A 166 -6.15 -10.48 4.64
CA SER A 166 -5.12 -10.10 5.60
C SER A 166 -4.00 -9.32 4.93
N GLY A 167 -3.29 -8.47 5.68
CA GLY A 167 -2.08 -7.79 5.19
C GLY A 167 -0.95 -8.73 4.75
N PHE A 168 -0.99 -10.01 5.15
CA PHE A 168 -0.11 -11.03 4.59
C PHE A 168 -0.30 -11.25 3.08
N GLN A 169 -1.45 -10.83 2.52
CA GLN A 169 -1.78 -10.87 1.09
C GLN A 169 -1.39 -9.60 0.34
N SER A 170 -0.66 -8.65 0.95
CA SER A 170 -0.12 -7.51 0.19
C SER A 170 0.98 -7.99 -0.76
N LEU A 171 0.63 -8.10 -2.04
CA LEU A 171 1.55 -8.49 -3.10
C LEU A 171 2.72 -7.49 -3.20
N GLN A 172 2.41 -6.19 -3.22
CA GLN A 172 3.43 -5.16 -3.40
C GLN A 172 4.43 -5.14 -2.25
N PHE A 173 3.97 -5.34 -1.01
CA PHE A 173 4.87 -5.48 0.13
C PHE A 173 5.88 -6.63 -0.05
N ARG A 174 5.42 -7.80 -0.53
CA ARG A 174 6.30 -8.95 -0.81
C ARG A 174 7.27 -8.68 -1.96
N LEU A 175 6.82 -8.00 -3.01
CA LEU A 175 7.68 -7.58 -4.12
C LEU A 175 8.79 -6.63 -3.65
N ILE A 176 8.48 -5.67 -2.76
CA ILE A 176 9.49 -4.77 -2.17
C ILE A 176 10.53 -5.57 -1.39
N GLU A 177 10.12 -6.48 -0.51
CA GLU A 177 11.05 -7.31 0.26
C GLU A 177 11.96 -8.16 -0.64
N ASN A 178 11.40 -8.79 -1.67
CA ASN A 178 12.15 -9.59 -2.64
C ASN A 178 13.15 -8.71 -3.41
N LYS A 179 12.72 -7.56 -3.93
CA LYS A 179 13.59 -6.65 -4.69
C LYS A 179 14.70 -6.04 -3.83
N LEU A 180 14.47 -5.81 -2.54
CA LEU A 180 15.50 -5.35 -1.61
C LEU A 180 16.49 -6.46 -1.19
N GLY A 181 16.11 -7.75 -1.33
CA GLY A 181 16.97 -8.89 -1.03
C GLY A 181 16.73 -9.52 0.34
N VAL A 182 15.51 -9.43 0.89
CA VAL A 182 15.16 -10.16 2.12
C VAL A 182 15.17 -11.66 1.83
N LYS A 183 16.11 -12.39 2.44
CA LYS A 183 16.23 -13.84 2.30
C LYS A 183 15.03 -14.56 2.90
N ASN A 184 14.57 -15.63 2.25
CA ASN A 184 13.45 -16.44 2.73
C ASN A 184 13.68 -17.04 4.12
N GLU A 185 14.94 -17.33 4.48
CA GLU A 185 15.33 -17.82 5.81
C GLU A 185 15.07 -16.82 6.94
N LEU A 186 15.03 -15.52 6.63
CA LEU A 186 14.79 -14.46 7.59
C LEU A 186 13.29 -14.14 7.74
N ARG A 187 12.43 -14.79 6.94
CA ARG A 187 10.97 -14.59 7.01
C ARG A 187 10.41 -15.41 8.17
N VAL A 188 9.57 -14.78 8.98
CA VAL A 188 8.85 -15.48 10.05
C VAL A 188 7.82 -16.40 9.41
N ASN A 189 7.97 -17.71 9.63
CA ASN A 189 7.04 -18.74 9.13
C ASN A 189 5.74 -18.73 9.95
N TYR A 190 4.79 -17.86 9.61
CA TYR A 190 3.44 -17.95 10.16
C TYR A 190 2.76 -19.21 9.59
N GLY A 191 2.41 -20.17 10.45
CA GLY A 191 1.75 -21.42 10.04
C GLY A 191 2.63 -22.46 9.34
N LYS A 192 3.97 -22.37 9.38
CA LYS A 192 4.92 -23.30 8.71
C LYS A 192 4.73 -23.41 7.18
N GLN A 193 4.09 -22.42 6.55
CA GLN A 193 3.83 -22.42 5.11
C GLN A 193 4.60 -21.29 4.42
N HIS A 194 5.03 -21.55 3.18
CA HIS A 194 5.70 -20.54 2.35
C HIS A 194 4.75 -19.37 2.08
N TYR A 195 5.24 -18.13 2.16
CA TYR A 195 4.41 -16.92 2.03
C TYR A 195 3.65 -16.82 0.68
N GLN A 196 4.11 -17.53 -0.34
CA GLN A 196 3.42 -17.66 -1.63
C GLN A 196 2.05 -18.34 -1.52
N LYS A 197 1.84 -19.21 -0.52
CA LYS A 197 0.59 -19.95 -0.34
C LYS A 197 -0.59 -19.08 0.13
N VAL A 198 -0.32 -17.82 0.49
CA VAL A 198 -1.36 -16.85 0.87
C VAL A 198 -2.02 -16.23 -0.38
N PHE A 199 -1.40 -16.38 -1.56
CA PHE A 199 -1.91 -15.87 -2.83
C PHE A 199 -2.58 -16.98 -3.62
N GLU A 200 -3.82 -16.75 -4.05
CA GLU A 200 -4.58 -17.66 -4.91
C GLU A 200 -4.57 -17.20 -6.39
N ASP A 201 -4.33 -15.91 -6.64
CA ASP A 201 -4.26 -15.34 -7.99
C ASP A 201 -2.99 -15.83 -8.74
N PRO A 202 -3.14 -16.51 -9.90
CA PRO A 202 -1.99 -16.97 -10.69
C PRO A 202 -1.06 -15.84 -11.13
N SER A 203 -1.60 -14.64 -11.41
CA SER A 203 -0.80 -13.49 -11.82
C SER A 203 0.08 -12.97 -10.67
N ALA A 204 -0.46 -12.90 -9.46
CA ALA A 204 0.27 -12.54 -8.25
C ALA A 204 1.39 -13.56 -7.96
N ILE A 205 1.09 -14.86 -8.06
CA ILE A 205 2.08 -15.93 -7.89
C ILE A 205 3.22 -15.79 -8.90
N HIS A 206 2.90 -15.55 -10.18
CA HIS A 206 3.90 -15.34 -11.22
C HIS A 206 4.83 -14.17 -10.91
N LYS A 207 4.27 -13.01 -10.53
CA LYS A 207 5.05 -11.82 -10.17
C LYS A 207 5.99 -12.08 -8.98
N ILE A 208 5.54 -12.82 -7.97
CA ILE A 208 6.39 -13.19 -6.84
C ILE A 208 7.54 -14.08 -7.32
N GLN A 209 7.25 -15.10 -8.11
CA GLN A 209 8.26 -16.02 -8.65
C GLN A 209 9.29 -15.31 -9.54
N GLU A 210 8.87 -14.36 -10.36
CA GLU A 210 9.80 -13.51 -11.13
C GLU A 210 10.68 -12.67 -10.20
N SER A 211 10.09 -12.02 -9.19
CA SER A 211 10.83 -11.17 -8.26
C SER A 211 11.88 -11.92 -7.44
N GLU A 212 11.71 -13.22 -7.21
CA GLU A 212 12.71 -14.08 -6.53
C GLU A 212 13.86 -14.50 -7.45
N LYS A 213 13.63 -14.55 -8.77
CA LYS A 213 14.64 -14.94 -9.77
C LYS A 213 15.49 -13.75 -10.23
N GLU A 214 14.90 -12.56 -10.24
CA GLU A 214 15.62 -11.33 -10.56
C GLU A 214 16.77 -11.06 -9.58
N LEU A 215 17.83 -10.43 -10.08
CA LEU A 215 18.85 -9.87 -9.20
C LEU A 215 18.23 -8.84 -8.26
N THR A 216 18.52 -9.02 -6.99
CA THR A 216 18.08 -8.13 -5.91
C THR A 216 19.00 -6.91 -5.84
N LEU A 217 18.49 -5.81 -5.26
CA LEU A 217 19.28 -4.60 -5.07
C LEU A 217 20.56 -4.88 -4.27
N LEU A 218 20.48 -5.75 -3.25
CA LEU A 218 21.62 -6.18 -2.45
C LEU A 218 22.69 -6.85 -3.32
N GLN A 219 22.30 -7.81 -4.17
CA GLN A 219 23.22 -8.51 -5.06
C GLN A 219 23.87 -7.57 -6.08
N LEU A 220 23.10 -6.65 -6.66
CA LEU A 220 23.64 -5.66 -7.60
C LEU A 220 24.69 -4.75 -6.94
N ILE A 221 24.45 -4.33 -5.70
CA ILE A 221 25.43 -3.55 -4.91
C ILE A 221 26.67 -4.37 -4.56
N GLU A 222 26.52 -5.66 -4.25
CA GLU A 222 27.64 -6.55 -3.96
C GLU A 222 28.55 -6.76 -5.18
N VAL A 223 27.97 -6.93 -6.38
CA VAL A 223 28.72 -7.01 -7.64
C VAL A 223 29.51 -5.72 -7.89
N LEU A 224 28.89 -4.56 -7.69
CA LEU A 224 29.56 -3.26 -7.82
C LEU A 224 30.73 -3.05 -6.85
N LYS A 225 30.66 -3.60 -5.63
CA LYS A 225 31.75 -3.51 -4.65
C LYS A 225 32.91 -4.47 -4.92
N GLY A 226 32.67 -5.50 -5.73
CA GLY A 226 33.68 -6.49 -6.12
C GLY A 226 34.53 -6.08 -7.33
N HIS A 227 34.32 -4.87 -7.85
CA HIS A 227 35.13 -4.20 -8.88
C HIS A 227 35.85 -3.01 -8.26
#